data_AF-A0A251U771-F1
#
_entry.id   AF-A0A251U771-F1
#
_cell.length_a   1.000
_cell.length_b   1.000
_cell.length_c   1.000
_cell.angle_alpha   90.00
_cell.angle_beta   90.00
_cell.angle_gamma   90.00
#
_symmetry.space_group_name_H-M   'P 1'
#
loop_
_entity.id
_entity.type
_entity.pdbx_description
1 polymer ?
#
loop_
_entity_poly.entity_id
_entity_poly.type
_entity_poly.pdbx_seq_one_letter_code
_entity_poly.pdbx_strand_id
1 'polypeptide(L)'
;MASQLMLLFLFLFQETVIQKAIPCLNHTIKGIASRDIFLDGCFKIADLGCGSSRNTLLVASNIIDIVIEVCKENNHKPPQFQVCLNDLFGNDFNNLFKLLPEFYAKLKREKGENVGPCIVSAVPGSFYGRLFPDKSLHLVHSSFSVHWLSQVREIA
;
A
#
# COMPACT_ATOMS: atom_id res chain seq x y z
N MET A 1 -25.68 -6.69 -15.11
CA MET A 1 -25.41 -7.90 -14.29
C MET A 1 -24.04 -8.53 -14.60
N ALA A 2 -23.71 -8.88 -15.85
CA ALA A 2 -22.42 -9.49 -16.18
C ALA A 2 -21.18 -8.63 -15.85
N SER A 3 -21.22 -7.32 -16.09
CA SER A 3 -20.15 -6.37 -15.75
C SER A 3 -19.86 -6.29 -14.25
N GLN A 4 -20.90 -6.35 -13.42
CA GLN A 4 -20.77 -6.24 -11.96
C GLN A 4 -20.24 -7.53 -11.34
N LEU A 5 -20.61 -8.69 -11.89
CA LEU A 5 -20.07 -9.98 -11.49
C LEU A 5 -18.57 -10.09 -11.82
N MET A 6 -18.16 -9.58 -12.99
CA MET A 6 -16.75 -9.55 -13.41
C MET A 6 -15.90 -8.66 -12.50
N LEU A 7 -16.41 -7.47 -12.11
CA LEU A 7 -15.73 -6.58 -11.17
C LEU A 7 -15.59 -7.20 -9.78
N LEU A 8 -16.62 -7.90 -9.29
CA LEU A 8 -16.57 -8.61 -8.01
C LEU A 8 -15.55 -9.75 -8.04
N PHE A 9 -15.48 -10.50 -9.15
CA PHE A 9 -14.49 -11.56 -9.30
C PHE A 9 -13.06 -11.01 -9.31
N LEU A 10 -12.80 -9.93 -10.05
CA LEU A 10 -11.48 -9.27 -10.07
C LEU A 10 -11.10 -8.75 -8.67
N PHE A 11 -12.07 -8.18 -7.95
CA PHE A 11 -11.86 -7.71 -6.58
C PHE A 11 -11.43 -8.86 -5.65
N LEU A 12 -12.19 -9.96 -5.62
CA LEU A 12 -11.91 -11.14 -4.78
C LEU A 12 -10.61 -11.84 -5.16
N PHE A 13 -10.31 -11.88 -6.45
CA PHE A 13 -9.06 -12.46 -6.95
C PHE A 13 -7.86 -11.66 -6.44
N GLN A 14 -7.88 -10.33 -6.61
CA GLN A 14 -6.79 -9.48 -6.14
C GLN A 14 -6.66 -9.53 -4.60
N GLU A 15 -7.76 -9.55 -3.86
CA GLU A 15 -7.75 -9.75 -2.40
C GLU A 15 -7.06 -11.06 -2.01
N THR A 16 -7.40 -12.16 -2.68
CA THR A 16 -6.79 -13.48 -2.43
C THR A 16 -5.27 -13.45 -2.67
N VAL A 17 -4.82 -12.80 -3.73
CA VAL A 17 -3.39 -12.64 -4.02
C VAL A 17 -2.70 -11.84 -2.92
N ILE A 18 -3.29 -10.71 -2.50
CA ILE A 18 -2.74 -9.86 -1.43
C ILE A 18 -2.57 -10.68 -0.15
N GLN A 19 -3.56 -11.48 0.22
CA GLN A 19 -3.49 -12.35 1.40
C GLN A 19 -2.39 -13.40 1.27
N LYS A 20 -2.24 -14.02 0.10
CA LYS A 20 -1.15 -14.99 -0.15
C LYS A 20 0.25 -14.36 -0.13
N ALA A 21 0.36 -13.05 -0.35
CA ALA A 21 1.63 -12.33 -0.33
C ALA A 21 2.06 -11.87 1.08
N ILE A 22 1.19 -11.98 2.10
CA ILE A 22 1.48 -11.57 3.48
C ILE A 22 2.77 -12.16 4.04
N PRO A 23 3.09 -13.46 3.86
CA PRO A 23 4.36 -14.01 4.36
C PRO A 23 5.59 -13.31 3.77
N CYS A 24 5.54 -12.95 2.48
CA CYS A 24 6.61 -12.21 1.81
C CYS A 24 6.74 -10.79 2.37
N LEU A 25 5.60 -10.11 2.61
CA LEU A 25 5.57 -8.80 3.26
C LEU A 25 6.17 -8.87 4.67
N ASN A 26 5.81 -9.87 5.46
CA ASN A 26 6.31 -10.07 6.82
C ASN A 26 7.84 -10.25 6.82
N HIS A 27 8.34 -11.15 5.97
CA HIS A 27 9.79 -11.36 5.82
C HIS A 27 10.52 -10.07 5.44
N THR A 28 9.98 -9.31 4.47
CA THR A 28 10.58 -8.05 4.01
C THR A 28 10.61 -6.99 5.11
N ILE A 29 9.50 -6.82 5.84
CA ILE A 29 9.37 -5.81 6.90
C ILE A 29 10.28 -6.15 8.09
N LYS A 30 10.41 -7.43 8.47
CA LYS A 30 11.37 -7.87 9.49
C LYS A 30 12.81 -7.58 9.09
N GLY A 31 13.16 -7.73 7.80
CA GLY A 31 14.47 -7.36 7.27
C GLY A 31 14.75 -5.86 7.22
N ILE A 32 13.70 -5.02 7.13
CA ILE A 32 13.80 -3.55 7.24
C ILE A 32 14.00 -3.13 8.70
N ALA A 33 13.28 -3.79 9.62
CA ALA A 33 13.32 -3.50 11.06
C ALA A 33 14.71 -3.65 11.68
N SER A 34 15.48 -4.64 11.22
CA SER A 34 16.84 -4.90 11.72
C SER A 34 17.87 -3.80 11.38
N ARG A 35 17.45 -2.76 10.66
CA ARG A 35 18.26 -1.58 10.30
C ARG A 35 17.86 -0.33 11.06
N ASP A 36 17.06 -0.46 12.13
CA ASP A 36 16.55 0.64 12.97
C ASP A 36 15.73 1.71 12.23
N ILE A 37 15.27 1.42 11.00
CA ILE A 37 14.52 2.35 10.13
C ILE A 37 13.20 2.82 10.77
N PHE A 38 12.59 2.03 11.67
CA PHE A 38 11.37 2.44 12.35
C PHE A 38 11.60 3.52 13.43
N LEU A 39 12.86 3.79 13.80
CA LEU A 39 13.20 4.81 14.79
C LEU A 39 13.18 6.23 14.18
N ASP A 40 13.19 6.37 12.85
CA ASP A 40 13.18 7.64 12.12
C ASP A 40 11.82 8.38 12.17
N GLY A 41 10.90 7.92 13.01
CA GLY A 41 9.65 8.61 13.36
C GLY A 41 8.52 8.50 12.32
N CYS A 42 8.82 8.31 11.03
CA CYS A 42 7.81 8.16 9.97
C CYS A 42 8.18 7.06 8.96
N PHE A 43 7.38 6.00 8.91
CA PHE A 43 7.48 4.94 7.93
C PHE A 43 6.68 5.27 6.68
N LYS A 44 7.35 5.26 5.53
CA LYS A 44 6.85 5.75 4.24
C LYS A 44 6.69 4.60 3.26
N ILE A 45 5.46 4.39 2.82
CA ILE A 45 5.01 3.28 1.99
C ILE A 45 4.52 3.85 0.66
N ALA A 46 4.88 3.22 -0.46
CA ALA A 46 4.25 3.47 -1.76
C ALA A 46 3.57 2.20 -2.27
N ASP A 47 2.34 2.31 -2.74
CA ASP A 47 1.65 1.25 -3.50
C ASP A 47 1.58 1.69 -4.98
N LEU A 48 2.32 1.01 -5.85
CA LEU A 48 2.49 1.35 -7.27
C LEU A 48 1.49 0.57 -8.14
N GLY A 49 0.63 1.32 -8.84
CA GLY A 49 -0.53 0.80 -9.54
C GLY A 49 -1.60 0.33 -8.57
N CYS A 50 -2.08 1.24 -7.73
CA CYS A 50 -3.04 0.97 -6.67
C CYS A 50 -4.46 0.67 -7.19
N GLY A 51 -4.75 1.03 -8.45
CA GLY A 51 -6.09 1.06 -9.02
C GLY A 51 -7.02 2.02 -8.27
N SER A 52 -8.32 1.79 -8.41
CA SER A 52 -9.38 2.56 -7.73
C SER A 52 -10.15 1.72 -6.69
N SER A 53 -9.57 0.61 -6.22
CA SER A 53 -10.29 -0.40 -5.43
C SER A 53 -9.95 -0.34 -3.93
N ARG A 54 -10.83 -0.91 -3.10
CA ARG A 54 -10.60 -1.08 -1.65
C ARG A 54 -9.35 -1.93 -1.33
N ASN A 55 -8.85 -2.71 -2.30
CA ASN A 55 -7.71 -3.60 -2.10
C ASN A 55 -6.40 -2.86 -1.79
N THR A 56 -6.18 -1.65 -2.32
CA THR A 56 -4.99 -0.86 -1.96
C THR A 56 -4.98 -0.46 -0.48
N LEU A 57 -6.15 -0.13 0.08
CA LEU A 57 -6.28 0.18 1.51
C LEU A 57 -6.13 -1.08 2.38
N LEU A 58 -6.51 -2.26 1.86
CA LEU A 58 -6.22 -3.55 2.50
C LEU A 58 -4.71 -3.81 2.56
N VAL A 59 -3.98 -3.57 1.46
CA VAL A 59 -2.51 -3.67 1.43
C VAL A 59 -1.88 -2.75 2.47
N ALA A 60 -2.29 -1.48 2.50
CA ALA A 60 -1.78 -0.51 3.47
C ALA A 60 -2.05 -0.97 4.91
N SER A 61 -3.26 -1.47 5.20
CA SER A 61 -3.62 -2.02 6.52
C SER A 61 -2.73 -3.21 6.90
N ASN A 62 -2.51 -4.15 5.98
CA ASN A 62 -1.67 -5.32 6.24
C ASN A 62 -0.22 -4.92 6.55
N ILE A 63 0.33 -3.96 5.81
CA ILE A 63 1.70 -3.45 6.04
C ILE A 63 1.79 -2.77 7.40
N ILE A 64 0.84 -1.88 7.73
CA ILE A 64 0.79 -1.19 9.03
C ILE A 64 0.73 -2.21 10.17
N ASP A 65 -0.10 -3.24 10.03
CA ASP A 65 -0.25 -4.30 11.02
C ASP A 65 1.06 -5.04 11.27
N ILE A 66 1.73 -5.45 10.19
CA ILE A 66 3.02 -6.14 10.30
C ILE A 66 4.06 -5.22 10.96
N VAL A 67 4.14 -3.93 10.56
CA VAL A 67 5.09 -2.98 11.16
C VAL A 67 4.83 -2.82 12.67
N ILE A 68 3.57 -2.69 13.08
CA ILE A 68 3.19 -2.58 14.50
C ILE A 68 3.61 -3.84 15.26
N GLU A 69 3.33 -5.03 14.74
CA GLU A 69 3.72 -6.28 15.40
C GLU A 69 5.24 -6.41 15.50
N VAL A 70 5.98 -6.07 14.45
CA VAL A 70 7.44 -6.09 14.49
C VAL A 70 7.98 -5.05 15.48
N CYS A 71 7.37 -3.87 15.59
CA CYS A 71 7.75 -2.90 16.62
C CYS A 71 7.51 -3.45 18.03
N LYS A 72 6.36 -4.10 18.28
CA LYS A 72 6.07 -4.75 19.56
C LYS A 72 7.08 -5.85 19.89
N GLU A 73 7.40 -6.72 18.93
CA GLU A 73 8.40 -7.80 19.08
C GLU A 73 9.79 -7.24 19.50
N ASN A 74 10.14 -6.05 18.99
CA ASN A 74 11.41 -5.38 19.29
C ASN A 74 11.31 -4.34 20.43
N ASN A 75 10.19 -4.28 21.15
CA ASN A 75 9.93 -3.31 22.21
C ASN A 75 10.10 -1.83 21.77
N HIS A 76 9.78 -1.55 20.51
CA HIS A 76 9.78 -0.23 19.89
C HIS A 76 8.37 0.36 19.84
N LYS A 77 8.29 1.69 19.87
CA LYS A 77 7.03 2.40 19.60
C LYS A 77 6.73 2.36 18.09
N PRO A 78 5.48 2.13 17.68
CA PRO A 78 5.13 2.22 16.26
C PRO A 78 5.40 3.63 15.70
N PRO A 79 5.91 3.75 14.45
CA PRO A 79 6.15 5.03 13.82
C PRO A 79 4.84 5.69 13.33
N GLN A 80 4.94 6.94 12.88
CA GLN A 80 3.92 7.52 11.99
C GLN A 80 3.94 6.80 10.64
N PHE A 81 2.82 6.82 9.92
CA PHE A 81 2.71 6.21 8.61
C PHE A 81 2.38 7.27 7.54
N GLN A 82 3.10 7.19 6.42
CA GLN A 82 2.74 7.90 5.20
C GLN A 82 2.54 6.87 4.09
N VAL A 83 1.32 6.78 3.57
CA VAL A 83 0.95 5.88 2.47
C VAL A 83 0.76 6.71 1.20
N CYS A 84 1.53 6.40 0.17
CA CYS A 84 1.47 7.04 -1.13
C CYS A 84 0.84 6.08 -2.14
N LEU A 85 -0.34 6.41 -2.64
CA LEU A 85 -1.10 5.60 -3.57
C LEU A 85 -0.83 6.11 -4.99
N ASN A 86 -0.10 5.34 -5.78
CA ASN A 86 0.26 5.71 -7.14
C ASN A 86 -0.56 4.93 -8.16
N ASP A 87 -1.02 5.65 -9.19
CA ASP A 87 -1.54 5.09 -10.43
C ASP A 87 -1.41 6.14 -11.55
N LEU A 88 -1.79 5.79 -12.77
CA LEU A 88 -1.82 6.70 -13.91
C LEU A 88 -2.77 7.89 -13.67
N PHE A 89 -2.55 8.98 -14.41
CA PHE A 89 -3.37 10.20 -14.32
C PHE A 89 -4.87 9.98 -14.52
N GLY A 90 -5.27 8.95 -15.27
CA GLY A 90 -6.66 8.61 -15.52
C GLY A 90 -7.35 7.80 -14.42
N ASN A 91 -6.65 7.45 -13.33
CA ASN A 91 -7.22 6.68 -12.23
C ASN A 91 -8.24 7.50 -11.42
N ASP A 92 -9.29 6.84 -10.91
CA ASP A 92 -10.30 7.48 -10.08
C ASP A 92 -9.88 7.54 -8.61
N PHE A 93 -8.94 8.45 -8.30
CA PHE A 93 -8.54 8.74 -6.93
C PHE A 93 -9.67 9.32 -6.08
N ASN A 94 -10.70 9.93 -6.70
CA ASN A 94 -11.84 10.47 -5.95
C ASN A 94 -12.64 9.35 -5.27
N ASN A 95 -12.83 8.22 -5.95
CA ASN A 95 -13.44 7.05 -5.34
C ASN A 95 -12.61 6.52 -4.17
N LEU A 96 -11.28 6.49 -4.32
CA LEU A 96 -10.37 6.07 -3.26
C LEU A 96 -10.44 7.00 -2.03
N PHE A 97 -10.50 8.32 -2.25
CA PHE A 97 -10.63 9.29 -1.16
C PHE A 97 -11.95 9.18 -0.40
N LYS A 98 -13.04 8.77 -1.05
CA LYS A 98 -14.32 8.48 -0.38
C LYS A 98 -14.22 7.30 0.58
N LEU A 99 -13.26 6.38 0.41
CA LEU A 99 -13.05 5.22 1.27
C LEU A 99 -12.16 5.52 2.49
N LEU A 100 -11.40 6.62 2.47
CA LEU A 100 -10.46 6.97 3.55
C LEU A 100 -11.11 7.16 4.93
N PRO A 101 -12.30 7.80 5.08
CA PRO A 101 -12.93 7.93 6.39
C PRO A 101 -13.19 6.58 7.07
N GLU A 102 -13.66 5.59 6.31
CA GLU A 102 -13.89 4.23 6.83
C GLU A 102 -12.58 3.54 7.20
N PHE A 103 -11.55 3.70 6.35
CA PHE A 103 -10.21 3.17 6.62
C PHE A 103 -9.62 3.72 7.92
N TYR A 104 -9.67 5.04 8.13
CA TYR A 104 -9.19 5.66 9.36
C TYR A 104 -10.00 5.24 10.59
N ALA A 105 -11.33 5.15 10.47
CA ALA A 105 -12.19 4.67 11.55
C ALA A 105 -11.86 3.22 11.92
N LYS A 106 -11.60 2.36 10.92
CA LYS A 106 -11.17 0.97 11.12
C LYS A 106 -9.82 0.90 11.84
N LEU A 107 -8.80 1.62 11.36
CA LEU A 107 -7.49 1.67 12.00
C LEU A 107 -7.59 2.10 13.47
N LYS A 108 -8.33 3.18 13.75
CA LYS A 108 -8.54 3.67 15.12
C LYS A 108 -9.26 2.65 16.00
N ARG A 109 -10.30 1.98 15.48
CA ARG A 109 -11.07 0.99 16.23
C ARG A 109 -10.25 -0.25 16.56
N GLU A 110 -9.49 -0.78 15.61
CA GLU A 110 -8.78 -2.05 15.77
C GLU A 110 -7.46 -1.92 16.50
N LYS A 111 -6.83 -0.74 16.42
CA LYS A 111 -5.47 -0.54 16.94
C LYS A 111 -5.38 0.49 18.06
N GLY A 112 -6.48 1.18 18.34
CA GLY A 112 -6.57 2.19 19.39
C GLY A 112 -5.67 3.38 19.14
N GLU A 113 -5.24 4.04 20.23
CA GLU A 113 -4.31 5.17 20.18
C GLU A 113 -2.84 4.73 20.05
N ASN A 114 -2.58 3.43 20.00
CA ASN A 114 -1.23 2.87 19.93
C ASN A 114 -0.60 2.95 18.52
N VAL A 115 -1.35 3.42 17.52
CA VAL A 115 -0.85 3.61 16.15
C VAL A 115 -0.50 5.07 15.94
N GLY A 116 0.73 5.32 15.49
CA GLY A 116 1.14 6.66 15.10
C GLY A 116 0.23 7.20 13.97
N PRO A 117 0.09 8.52 13.84
CA PRO A 117 -0.67 9.15 12.76
C PRO A 117 -0.44 8.50 11.39
N CYS A 118 -1.52 8.21 10.66
CA CYS A 118 -1.46 7.66 9.31
C CYS A 118 -1.99 8.68 8.31
N ILE A 119 -1.16 9.09 7.35
CA ILE A 119 -1.51 10.03 6.29
C ILE A 119 -1.51 9.28 4.97
N VAL A 120 -2.59 9.42 4.20
CA VAL A 120 -2.72 8.82 2.87
C VAL A 120 -2.68 9.95 1.83
N SER A 121 -1.90 9.76 0.77
CA SER A 121 -1.74 10.70 -0.34
C SER A 121 -1.84 9.97 -1.67
N ALA A 122 -2.26 10.67 -2.72
CA ALA A 122 -2.23 10.15 -4.09
C ALA A 122 -1.03 10.72 -4.85
N VAL A 123 -0.41 9.90 -5.69
CA VAL A 123 0.73 10.27 -6.53
C VAL A 123 0.41 9.87 -7.97
N PRO A 124 -0.24 10.74 -8.77
CA PRO A 124 -0.60 10.41 -10.14
C PRO A 124 0.64 10.43 -11.05
N GLY A 125 0.79 9.41 -11.89
CA GLY A 125 1.88 9.29 -12.86
C GLY A 125 2.27 7.85 -13.14
N SER A 126 3.02 7.64 -14.23
CA SER A 126 3.57 6.31 -14.53
C SER A 126 4.70 5.96 -13.58
N PHE A 127 4.63 4.77 -12.96
CA PHE A 127 5.74 4.23 -12.15
C PHE A 127 6.94 3.77 -12.98
N TYR A 128 6.86 3.83 -14.32
CA TYR A 128 8.04 3.70 -15.19
C TYR A 128 8.88 4.97 -15.23
N GLY A 129 8.35 6.09 -14.73
CA GLY A 129 9.07 7.33 -14.50
C GLY A 129 9.41 7.56 -13.02
N ARG A 130 10.04 8.70 -12.73
CA ARG A 130 10.31 9.12 -11.35
C ARG A 130 9.05 9.70 -10.72
N LEU A 131 8.65 9.15 -9.57
CA LEU A 131 7.50 9.61 -8.78
C LEU A 131 7.88 10.26 -7.45
N PHE A 132 9.03 9.87 -6.90
CA PHE A 132 9.47 10.27 -5.56
C PHE A 132 10.90 10.82 -5.57
N PRO A 133 11.26 11.68 -4.60
CA PRO A 133 12.64 12.08 -4.36
C PRO A 133 13.55 10.88 -4.03
N ASP A 134 14.86 11.08 -4.16
CA ASP A 134 15.82 10.06 -3.76
C ASP A 134 15.73 9.78 -2.24
N LYS A 135 15.84 8.49 -1.87
CA LYS A 135 15.85 8.01 -0.48
C LYS A 135 14.63 8.44 0.36
N SER A 136 13.47 8.65 -0.27
CA SER A 136 12.28 9.13 0.44
C SER A 136 11.27 8.04 0.83
N LEU A 137 11.48 6.79 0.42
CA LEU A 137 10.57 5.67 0.68
C LEU A 137 11.28 4.57 1.45
N HIS A 138 10.54 3.90 2.33
CA HIS A 138 11.04 2.78 3.13
C HIS A 138 10.56 1.43 2.60
N LEU A 139 9.33 1.39 2.07
CA LEU A 139 8.76 0.20 1.45
C LEU A 139 7.99 0.58 0.19
N VAL A 140 8.18 -0.21 -0.87
CA VAL A 140 7.42 -0.12 -2.11
C VAL A 140 6.71 -1.45 -2.31
N HIS A 141 5.41 -1.39 -2.51
CA HIS A 141 4.56 -2.51 -2.87
C HIS A 141 4.01 -2.29 -4.28
N SER A 142 3.85 -3.38 -5.02
CA SER A 142 3.08 -3.39 -6.26
C SER A 142 2.52 -4.79 -6.46
N SER A 143 1.23 -4.88 -6.79
CA SER A 143 0.56 -6.15 -7.05
C SER A 143 -0.27 -6.02 -8.31
N PHE A 144 -0.05 -6.93 -9.27
CA PHE A 144 -0.75 -6.94 -10.56
C PHE A 144 -0.62 -5.66 -11.41
N SER A 145 0.46 -4.90 -11.24
CA SER A 145 0.68 -3.66 -11.99
C SER A 145 1.94 -3.70 -12.87
N VAL A 146 3.03 -4.30 -12.38
CA VAL A 146 4.33 -4.36 -13.09
C VAL A 146 4.33 -5.15 -14.40
N HIS A 147 3.30 -5.95 -14.68
CA HIS A 147 3.21 -6.72 -15.93
C HIS A 147 2.71 -5.88 -17.12
N TRP A 148 2.15 -4.69 -16.87
CA TRP A 148 1.68 -3.78 -17.91
C TRP A 148 2.85 -3.04 -18.55
N LEU A 149 3.14 -3.30 -19.83
CA LEU A 149 4.20 -2.60 -20.56
C LEU A 149 3.87 -1.11 -20.75
N SER A 150 4.91 -0.26 -20.80
CA SER A 150 4.75 1.17 -21.08
C SER A 150 4.26 1.46 -22.50
N GLN A 151 4.56 0.57 -23.44
CA GLN A 151 4.17 0.65 -24.85
C GLN A 151 4.08 -0.74 -25.46
N VAL A 152 3.34 -0.86 -26.57
CA VAL A 152 3.29 -2.08 -27.36
C VAL A 152 4.66 -2.33 -27.98
N ARG A 153 5.07 -3.60 -28.07
CA ARG A 153 6.30 -3.95 -28.80
C ARG A 153 6.08 -3.71 -30.29
N GLU A 154 6.88 -2.83 -30.88
CA GLU A 154 6.97 -2.72 -32.33
C GLU A 154 7.66 -3.99 -32.85
N ILE A 155 6.96 -4.73 -33.71
CA ILE A 155 7.56 -5.86 -34.42
C ILE A 155 8.25 -5.24 -35.64
N ALA A 156 9.58 -5.30 -35.66
CA ALA A 156 10.40 -4.91 -36.81
C ALA A 156 10.35 -5.98 -37.91
#